data_AF-A0A536XHJ7-F1
#
_entry.id   AF-A0A536XHJ7-F1
#
_cell.length_a   1.000
_cell.length_b   1.000
_cell.length_c   1.000
_cell.angle_alpha   90.00
_cell.angle_beta   90.00
_cell.angle_gamma   90.00
#
_symmetry.space_group_name_H-M   'P 1'
#
loop_
_entity.id
_entity.type
_entity.pdbx_description
1 polymer ?
#
loop_
_entity_poly.entity_id
_entity_poly.type
_entity_poly.pdbx_seq_one_letter_code
_entity_poly.pdbx_strand_id
1 'polypeptide(L)'
;MVLLPVAQSTGGAGQAESGIAWQKGDVDAAFAAAKTANKPVFLYWGAVWCPPCNQVKATIFNREDFIERSRYFIPVYIDGDSPGAQQLGSRFKVSGYPTMILFSADGREITRLPGEVDAEQYMRLLTMGMNSARPVKDTLAAALSSDSASTARPAGARLSPEDWRMLAYYSWDTDEQQLMSKDKVASTLERLARSCPPEQRDTAARLDLRALAAAATTKGAKPHDDKLASERITRVLSDSRMAREDFDLVTNYAGEIAGYVTPPKSRQREELAKVWSTALARLAADPTLSTADRLTAVQAQVALARLDAPKTAGSDAPKSALPDALIKEVREQVSRADRETSDPYARQSVISAAAELLTEAGLLDESDTLLKAELKRSHSPYYFMLGLASNAKKRGDKVAALDWYEKAYAAADGPATRLQWGASYVNALIELAPQDSARIEKATLSVIGDIEATPATFYGRSQRSLDRIGKKLVAWNKDQQHGASLTRIRAQMASVCAKLPSGDPARTSCDQVLGGRKDMKA
;
A
#
# COMPACT_ATOMS: atom_id res chain seq x y z
N MET A 1 -30.73 27.42 -64.48
CA MET A 1 -30.25 26.05 -64.22
C MET A 1 -28.95 26.20 -63.44
N VAL A 2 -29.05 26.19 -62.11
CA VAL A 2 -27.96 26.49 -61.17
C VAL A 2 -27.20 25.20 -60.90
N LEU A 3 -25.93 25.15 -61.29
CA LEU A 3 -25.00 24.06 -60.95
C LEU A 3 -24.31 24.42 -59.63
N LEU A 4 -24.62 23.67 -58.58
CA LEU A 4 -23.97 23.72 -57.28
C LEU A 4 -22.60 23.00 -57.33
N PRO A 5 -21.56 23.52 -56.65
CA PRO A 5 -20.29 22.82 -56.52
C PRO A 5 -20.35 21.73 -55.44
N VAL A 6 -19.65 20.62 -55.72
CA VAL A 6 -19.46 19.47 -54.83
C VAL A 6 -18.56 19.88 -53.65
N ALA A 7 -19.05 19.72 -52.43
CA ALA A 7 -18.26 19.90 -51.21
C ALA A 7 -17.39 18.66 -50.96
N GLN A 8 -16.08 18.87 -50.81
CA GLN A 8 -15.12 17.85 -50.38
C GLN A 8 -15.30 17.58 -48.89
N SER A 9 -15.59 16.33 -48.52
CA SER A 9 -15.56 15.87 -47.14
C SER A 9 -14.12 15.59 -46.71
N THR A 10 -13.51 16.49 -45.94
CA THR A 10 -12.27 16.19 -45.22
C THR A 10 -12.60 15.33 -44.01
N GLY A 11 -12.50 14.01 -44.19
CA GLY A 11 -12.48 13.05 -43.09
C GLY A 11 -11.18 13.21 -42.31
N GLY A 12 -11.25 13.88 -41.16
CA GLY A 12 -10.19 13.86 -40.17
C GLY A 12 -10.18 12.49 -39.49
N ALA A 13 -9.20 11.64 -39.85
CA ALA A 13 -8.85 10.48 -39.06
C ALA A 13 -8.46 10.97 -37.65
N GLY A 14 -9.27 10.64 -36.65
CA GLY A 14 -9.02 11.01 -35.26
C GLY A 14 -7.67 10.48 -34.82
N GLN A 15 -6.82 11.36 -34.28
CA GLN A 15 -5.65 10.95 -33.52
C GLN A 15 -6.14 10.05 -32.39
N ALA A 16 -5.74 8.78 -32.40
CA ALA A 16 -5.96 7.89 -31.27
C ALA A 16 -5.25 8.52 -30.06
N GLU A 17 -5.99 8.87 -29.00
CA GLU A 17 -5.39 9.37 -27.76
C GLU A 17 -4.34 8.37 -27.27
N SER A 18 -3.10 8.84 -27.11
CA SER A 18 -1.91 8.04 -26.84
C SER A 18 -1.75 7.61 -25.36
N GLY A 19 -2.84 7.56 -24.60
CA GLY A 19 -2.82 7.25 -23.17
C GLY A 19 -4.21 6.99 -22.60
N ILE A 20 -4.27 6.74 -21.28
CA ILE A 20 -5.52 6.48 -20.58
C ILE A 20 -6.33 7.77 -20.46
N ALA A 21 -7.59 7.74 -20.90
CA ALA A 21 -8.53 8.87 -20.83
C ALA A 21 -9.13 9.05 -19.42
N TRP A 22 -8.28 9.27 -18.41
CA TRP A 22 -8.70 9.44 -17.00
C TRP A 22 -9.77 10.52 -16.88
N GLN A 23 -10.91 10.17 -16.29
CA GLN A 23 -11.96 11.11 -15.94
C GLN A 23 -11.42 12.11 -14.93
N LYS A 24 -11.49 13.39 -15.28
CA LYS A 24 -11.15 14.51 -14.41
C LYS A 24 -12.43 15.06 -13.80
N GLY A 25 -12.46 15.28 -12.48
CA GLY A 25 -13.56 15.97 -11.81
C GLY A 25 -14.46 15.07 -10.98
N ASP A 26 -15.77 15.29 -11.08
CA ASP A 26 -16.79 14.69 -10.22
C ASP A 26 -16.92 13.18 -10.44
N VAL A 27 -16.65 12.41 -9.39
CA VAL A 27 -16.76 10.95 -9.39
C VAL A 27 -18.20 10.50 -9.65
N ASP A 28 -19.21 11.24 -9.16
CA ASP A 28 -20.60 10.87 -9.38
C ASP A 28 -21.00 11.01 -10.86
N ALA A 29 -20.48 12.04 -11.54
CA ALA A 29 -20.64 12.19 -12.99
C ALA A 29 -20.01 11.02 -13.76
N ALA A 30 -18.84 10.51 -13.33
CA ALA A 30 -18.20 9.36 -13.96
C ALA A 30 -19.03 8.07 -13.80
N PHE A 31 -19.60 7.81 -12.63
CA PHE A 31 -20.51 6.67 -12.42
C PHE A 31 -21.83 6.84 -13.20
N ALA A 32 -22.37 8.06 -13.31
CA ALA A 32 -23.53 8.34 -14.15
C ALA A 32 -23.24 8.07 -15.64
N ALA A 33 -22.08 8.52 -16.13
CA ALA A 33 -21.63 8.27 -17.50
C ALA A 33 -21.43 6.77 -17.76
N ALA A 34 -20.87 6.03 -16.80
CA ALA A 34 -20.71 4.58 -16.88
C ALA A 34 -22.05 3.85 -17.03
N LYS A 35 -23.06 4.25 -16.26
CA LYS A 35 -24.42 3.72 -16.35
C LYS A 35 -25.05 4.00 -17.71
N THR A 36 -24.94 5.24 -18.21
CA THR A 36 -25.48 5.62 -19.53
C THR A 36 -24.77 4.90 -20.68
N ALA A 37 -23.46 4.73 -20.58
CA ALA A 37 -22.65 4.04 -21.60
C ALA A 37 -22.69 2.51 -21.47
N ASN A 38 -23.33 1.97 -20.43
CA ASN A 38 -23.28 0.56 -20.04
C ASN A 38 -21.85 0.01 -19.98
N LYS A 39 -20.93 0.78 -19.39
CA LYS A 39 -19.51 0.43 -19.23
C LYS A 39 -19.15 0.25 -17.76
N PRO A 40 -18.25 -0.68 -17.41
CA PRO A 40 -17.65 -0.75 -16.07
C PRO A 40 -16.94 0.56 -15.68
N VAL A 41 -16.76 0.80 -14.38
CA VAL A 41 -15.88 1.86 -13.86
C VAL A 41 -14.60 1.21 -13.32
N PHE A 42 -13.45 1.69 -13.78
CA PHE A 42 -12.16 1.36 -13.17
C PHE A 42 -11.74 2.54 -12.30
N LEU A 43 -11.81 2.38 -10.98
CA LEU A 43 -11.40 3.40 -10.03
C LEU A 43 -9.98 3.11 -9.55
N TYR A 44 -9.07 4.03 -9.83
CA TYR A 44 -7.73 4.07 -9.29
C TYR A 44 -7.64 5.15 -8.22
N TRP A 45 -7.33 4.73 -7.00
CA TRP A 45 -6.95 5.62 -5.92
C TRP A 45 -5.44 5.54 -5.70
N GLY A 46 -4.75 6.67 -5.79
CA GLY A 46 -3.31 6.76 -5.56
C GLY A 46 -2.89 8.10 -4.98
N ALA A 47 -1.58 8.36 -4.92
CA ALA A 47 -1.02 9.67 -4.62
C ALA A 47 0.24 9.88 -5.46
N VAL A 48 0.52 11.13 -5.84
CA VAL A 48 1.69 11.45 -6.68
C VAL A 48 3.00 11.00 -6.03
N TRP A 49 3.17 11.23 -4.73
CA TRP A 49 4.41 10.90 -4.00
C TRP A 49 4.62 9.41 -3.71
N CYS A 50 3.57 8.60 -3.86
CA CYS A 50 3.52 7.22 -3.36
C CYS A 50 4.37 6.28 -4.24
N PRO A 51 5.41 5.62 -3.70
CA PRO A 51 6.27 4.72 -4.47
C PRO A 51 5.53 3.54 -5.14
N PRO A 52 4.68 2.75 -4.47
CA PRO A 52 3.97 1.66 -5.14
C PRO A 52 2.95 2.18 -6.18
N CYS A 53 2.47 3.41 -6.03
CA CYS A 53 1.62 4.06 -7.02
C CYS A 53 2.39 4.41 -8.31
N ASN A 54 3.62 4.91 -8.18
CA ASN A 54 4.49 5.19 -9.31
C ASN A 54 4.98 3.91 -10.00
N GLN A 55 5.12 2.83 -9.23
CA GLN A 55 5.43 1.52 -9.76
C GLN A 55 4.31 1.03 -10.68
N VAL A 56 3.05 1.04 -10.20
CA VAL A 56 1.87 0.70 -11.03
C VAL A 56 1.80 1.58 -12.29
N LYS A 57 2.10 2.88 -12.18
CA LYS A 57 2.14 3.77 -13.35
C LYS A 57 3.19 3.33 -14.38
N ALA A 58 4.39 2.99 -13.92
CA ALA A 58 5.50 2.60 -14.77
C ALA A 58 5.34 1.20 -15.39
N THR A 59 4.70 0.26 -14.68
CA THR A 59 4.65 -1.16 -15.09
C THR A 59 3.31 -1.61 -15.63
N ILE A 60 2.20 -0.97 -15.26
CA ILE A 60 0.84 -1.35 -15.66
C ILE A 60 0.23 -0.27 -16.56
N PHE A 61 0.11 0.97 -16.08
CA PHE A 61 -0.62 2.01 -16.80
C PHE A 61 0.09 2.53 -18.06
N ASN A 62 1.41 2.34 -18.15
CA ASN A 62 2.18 2.68 -19.35
C ASN A 62 2.17 1.57 -20.42
N ARG A 63 1.51 0.43 -20.18
CA ARG A 63 1.42 -0.64 -21.16
C ARG A 63 0.37 -0.33 -22.22
N GLU A 64 0.70 -0.63 -23.47
CA GLU A 64 -0.21 -0.48 -24.61
C GLU A 64 -1.50 -1.28 -24.42
N ASP A 65 -1.39 -2.54 -23.96
CA ASP A 65 -2.56 -3.40 -23.72
C ASP A 65 -3.46 -2.91 -22.57
N PHE A 66 -2.93 -2.17 -21.58
CA PHE A 66 -3.76 -1.48 -20.58
C PHE A 66 -4.46 -0.27 -21.18
N ILE A 67 -3.73 0.55 -21.94
CA ILE A 67 -4.28 1.75 -22.60
C ILE A 67 -5.42 1.35 -23.54
N GLU A 68 -5.25 0.29 -24.34
CA GLU A 68 -6.30 -0.24 -25.20
C GLU A 68 -7.53 -0.72 -24.41
N ARG A 69 -7.32 -1.52 -23.36
CA ARG A 69 -8.41 -2.00 -22.51
C ARG A 69 -9.14 -0.88 -21.79
N SER A 70 -8.46 0.22 -21.47
CA SER A 70 -9.06 1.37 -20.81
C SER A 70 -10.19 2.04 -21.60
N ARG A 71 -10.29 1.77 -22.91
CA ARG A 71 -11.39 2.25 -23.77
C ARG A 71 -12.72 1.55 -23.49
N TYR A 72 -12.69 0.39 -22.85
CA TYR A 72 -13.86 -0.45 -22.55
C TYR A 72 -14.45 -0.24 -21.16
N PHE A 73 -13.84 0.62 -20.34
CA PHE A 73 -14.37 1.07 -19.06
C PHE A 73 -14.27 2.58 -18.93
N ILE A 74 -14.85 3.15 -17.86
CA ILE A 74 -14.67 4.54 -17.47
C ILE A 74 -13.52 4.60 -16.45
N PRO A 75 -12.31 5.05 -16.83
CA PRO A 75 -11.17 5.15 -15.91
C PRO A 75 -11.30 6.39 -15.03
N VAL A 76 -11.37 6.21 -13.71
CA VAL A 76 -11.46 7.30 -12.72
C VAL A 76 -10.19 7.30 -11.88
N TYR A 77 -9.47 8.43 -11.86
CA TYR A 77 -8.34 8.62 -10.97
C TYR A 77 -8.70 9.58 -9.84
N ILE A 78 -8.52 9.13 -8.61
CA ILE A 78 -8.61 9.96 -7.41
C ILE A 78 -7.21 10.04 -6.79
N ASP A 79 -6.63 11.24 -6.79
CA ASP A 79 -5.48 11.53 -5.94
C ASP A 79 -5.96 11.70 -4.51
N GLY A 80 -5.48 10.85 -3.60
CA GLY A 80 -5.81 10.85 -2.19
C GLY A 80 -5.39 12.13 -1.45
N ASP A 81 -4.60 12.99 -2.09
CA ASP A 81 -4.26 14.32 -1.60
C ASP A 81 -5.13 15.45 -2.16
N SER A 82 -6.01 15.19 -3.13
CA SER A 82 -6.93 16.22 -3.61
C SER A 82 -7.98 16.62 -2.57
N PRO A 83 -8.49 17.88 -2.61
CA PRO A 83 -9.61 18.29 -1.77
C PRO A 83 -10.80 17.33 -1.90
N GLY A 84 -11.42 16.98 -0.77
CA GLY A 84 -12.54 16.03 -0.74
C GLY A 84 -12.16 14.55 -0.91
N ALA A 85 -10.92 14.23 -1.31
CA ALA A 85 -10.52 12.85 -1.58
C ALA A 85 -10.78 11.96 -0.36
N GLN A 86 -10.29 12.32 0.83
CA GLN A 86 -10.44 11.48 2.04
C GLN A 86 -11.89 11.08 2.38
N GLN A 87 -12.87 11.92 2.01
CA GLN A 87 -14.29 11.58 2.13
C GLN A 87 -14.70 10.51 1.12
N LEU A 88 -14.30 10.65 -0.16
CA LEU A 88 -14.43 9.59 -1.16
C LEU A 88 -13.75 8.29 -0.71
N GLY A 89 -12.64 8.41 0.03
CA GLY A 89 -11.90 7.25 0.56
C GLY A 89 -12.76 6.43 1.52
N SER A 90 -13.51 7.14 2.36
CA SER A 90 -14.45 6.53 3.30
C SER A 90 -15.68 5.95 2.59
N ARG A 91 -16.12 6.54 1.47
CA ARG A 91 -17.21 6.03 0.61
C ARG A 91 -16.82 4.72 -0.09
N PHE A 92 -15.68 4.68 -0.76
CA PHE A 92 -15.19 3.50 -1.48
C PHE A 92 -14.39 2.52 -0.61
N LYS A 93 -14.25 2.84 0.68
CA LYS A 93 -13.59 1.98 1.68
C LYS A 93 -12.15 1.72 1.26
N VAL A 94 -11.44 2.79 0.98
CA VAL A 94 -10.02 2.79 0.62
C VAL A 94 -9.25 3.64 1.61
N SER A 95 -8.14 3.10 2.12
CA SER A 95 -7.34 3.77 3.15
C SER A 95 -5.83 3.70 2.91
N GLY A 96 -5.39 2.77 2.06
CA GLY A 96 -4.01 2.60 1.61
C GLY A 96 -3.88 2.77 0.08
N TYR A 97 -2.64 2.98 -0.38
CA TYR A 97 -2.35 3.23 -1.78
C TYR A 97 -1.34 2.20 -2.32
N PRO A 98 -1.41 1.86 -3.62
CA PRO A 98 -2.54 2.12 -4.52
C PRO A 98 -3.75 1.24 -4.15
N THR A 99 -4.97 1.71 -4.43
CA THR A 99 -6.15 0.82 -4.46
C THR A 99 -6.80 0.92 -5.82
N MET A 100 -7.08 -0.23 -6.45
CA MET A 100 -7.71 -0.32 -7.77
C MET A 100 -8.97 -1.18 -7.67
N ILE A 101 -10.10 -0.61 -8.05
CA ILE A 101 -11.41 -1.23 -7.91
C ILE A 101 -12.11 -1.23 -9.26
N LEU A 102 -12.69 -2.37 -9.63
CA LEU A 102 -13.55 -2.47 -10.79
C LEU A 102 -15.01 -2.55 -10.32
N PHE A 103 -15.85 -1.66 -10.85
CA PHE A 103 -17.29 -1.65 -10.64
C PHE A 103 -18.02 -1.98 -11.94
N SER A 104 -19.19 -2.60 -11.85
CA SER A 104 -20.11 -2.73 -12.97
C SER A 104 -20.74 -1.38 -13.32
N ALA A 105 -21.40 -1.31 -14.49
CA ALA A 105 -22.04 -0.09 -14.98
C ALA A 105 -23.14 0.47 -14.04
N ASP A 106 -23.73 -0.38 -13.22
CA ASP A 106 -24.71 -0.01 -12.19
C ASP A 106 -24.08 0.42 -10.85
N GLY A 107 -22.74 0.41 -10.76
CA GLY A 107 -21.98 0.84 -9.58
C GLY A 107 -21.76 -0.23 -8.51
N ARG A 108 -22.06 -1.51 -8.78
CA ARG A 108 -21.69 -2.60 -7.84
C ARG A 108 -20.21 -2.93 -7.96
N GLU A 109 -19.52 -3.10 -6.84
CA GLU A 109 -18.12 -3.51 -6.81
C GLU A 109 -17.99 -4.94 -7.34
N ILE A 110 -17.27 -5.13 -8.44
CA ILE A 110 -16.98 -6.45 -9.02
C ILE A 110 -15.80 -7.07 -8.27
N THR A 111 -14.70 -6.34 -8.16
CA THR A 111 -13.45 -6.84 -7.56
C THR A 111 -12.49 -5.70 -7.20
N ARG A 112 -11.50 -5.99 -6.36
CA ARG A 112 -10.32 -5.16 -6.10
C ARG A 112 -9.10 -5.85 -6.71
N LEU A 113 -8.38 -5.12 -7.55
CA LEU A 113 -7.26 -5.64 -8.33
C LEU A 113 -5.94 -5.46 -7.57
N PRO A 114 -5.09 -6.50 -7.51
CA PRO A 114 -3.85 -6.45 -6.73
C PRO A 114 -2.76 -5.70 -7.51
N GLY A 115 -2.34 -4.52 -7.05
CA GLY A 115 -1.32 -3.73 -7.76
C GLY A 115 0.12 -4.24 -7.65
N GLU A 116 0.35 -5.25 -6.80
CA GLU A 116 1.67 -5.78 -6.47
C GLU A 116 2.03 -7.04 -7.27
N VAL A 117 1.06 -7.63 -7.98
CA VAL A 117 1.35 -8.78 -8.86
C VAL A 117 2.04 -8.30 -10.11
N ASP A 118 2.69 -9.22 -10.82
CA ASP A 118 3.32 -8.88 -12.09
C ASP A 118 2.31 -8.36 -13.12
N ALA A 119 2.80 -7.54 -14.05
CA ALA A 119 1.94 -6.83 -14.98
C ALA A 119 1.10 -7.78 -15.86
N GLU A 120 1.63 -8.94 -16.28
CA GLU A 120 0.87 -9.88 -17.10
C GLU A 120 -0.27 -10.54 -16.33
N GLN A 121 -0.04 -10.85 -15.04
CA GLN A 121 -1.10 -11.33 -14.15
C GLN A 121 -2.15 -10.26 -13.93
N TYR A 122 -1.73 -9.01 -13.70
CA TYR A 122 -2.64 -7.90 -13.57
C TYR A 122 -3.57 -7.77 -14.79
N MET A 123 -3.01 -7.83 -16.00
CA MET A 123 -3.79 -7.72 -17.25
C MET A 123 -4.80 -8.88 -17.41
N ARG A 124 -4.43 -10.09 -17.02
CA ARG A 124 -5.36 -11.23 -16.97
C ARG A 124 -6.52 -11.00 -16.00
N LEU A 125 -6.21 -10.57 -14.78
CA LEU A 125 -7.20 -10.31 -13.74
C LEU A 125 -8.13 -9.16 -14.10
N LEU A 126 -7.61 -8.10 -14.72
CA LEU A 126 -8.42 -7.01 -15.26
C LEU A 126 -9.41 -7.54 -16.31
N THR A 127 -8.94 -8.39 -17.23
CA THR A 127 -9.79 -9.00 -18.27
C THR A 127 -10.88 -9.87 -17.66
N MET A 128 -10.52 -10.74 -16.71
CA MET A 128 -11.48 -11.59 -16.00
C MET A 128 -12.49 -10.75 -15.23
N GLY A 129 -12.05 -9.69 -14.54
CA GLY A 129 -12.94 -8.76 -13.86
C GLY A 129 -13.92 -8.06 -14.80
N MET A 130 -13.45 -7.60 -15.96
CA MET A 130 -14.29 -6.94 -16.97
C MET A 130 -15.35 -7.87 -17.57
N ASN A 131 -15.03 -9.16 -17.69
CA ASN A 131 -15.92 -10.18 -18.21
C ASN A 131 -16.75 -10.88 -17.12
N SER A 132 -16.47 -10.60 -15.84
CA SER A 132 -17.09 -11.30 -14.74
C SER A 132 -18.57 -10.96 -14.64
N ALA A 133 -19.40 -11.99 -14.63
CA ALA A 133 -20.82 -11.87 -14.32
C ALA A 133 -21.09 -11.76 -12.80
N ARG A 134 -20.09 -12.06 -11.95
CA ARG A 134 -20.27 -12.23 -10.50
C ARG A 134 -19.29 -11.37 -9.69
N PRO A 135 -19.81 -10.50 -8.78
CA PRO A 135 -18.99 -9.84 -7.78
C PRO A 135 -18.24 -10.81 -6.87
N VAL A 136 -17.01 -10.47 -6.47
CA VAL A 136 -16.17 -11.29 -5.58
C VAL A 136 -16.89 -11.62 -4.27
N LYS A 137 -17.71 -10.71 -3.74
CA LYS A 137 -18.53 -10.96 -2.55
C LYS A 137 -19.46 -12.18 -2.73
N ASP A 138 -20.10 -12.28 -3.88
CA ASP A 138 -21.02 -13.37 -4.20
C ASP A 138 -20.24 -14.65 -4.53
N THR A 139 -19.08 -14.50 -5.20
CA THR A 139 -18.15 -15.61 -5.46
C THR A 139 -17.64 -16.23 -4.16
N LEU A 140 -17.26 -15.41 -3.18
CA LEU A 140 -16.81 -15.84 -1.86
C LEU A 140 -17.94 -16.54 -1.10
N ALA A 141 -19.14 -15.98 -1.08
CA ALA A 141 -20.29 -16.60 -0.44
C ALA A 141 -20.61 -17.98 -1.05
N ALA A 142 -20.53 -18.10 -2.37
CA ALA A 142 -20.70 -19.37 -3.07
C ALA A 142 -19.59 -20.38 -2.72
N ALA A 143 -18.33 -19.94 -2.64
CA ALA A 143 -17.18 -20.79 -2.30
C ALA A 143 -17.27 -21.34 -0.85
N LEU A 144 -17.79 -20.54 0.07
CA LEU A 144 -17.92 -20.88 1.49
C LEU A 144 -19.22 -21.61 1.85
N SER A 145 -20.14 -21.80 0.91
CA SER A 145 -21.31 -22.65 1.13
C SER A 145 -20.91 -24.12 1.28
N SER A 146 -21.63 -24.89 2.09
CA SER A 146 -21.32 -26.30 2.43
C SER A 146 -21.20 -27.25 1.23
N ASP A 147 -21.70 -26.83 0.06
CA ASP A 147 -21.81 -27.64 -1.16
C ASP A 147 -20.88 -27.15 -2.30
N SER A 148 -19.85 -26.34 -2.01
CA SER A 148 -19.01 -25.73 -3.06
C SER A 148 -18.28 -26.73 -3.95
N ALA A 149 -18.02 -27.94 -3.45
CA ALA A 149 -17.44 -29.08 -4.19
C ALA A 149 -18.49 -30.05 -4.78
N SER A 150 -19.79 -29.83 -4.56
CA SER A 150 -20.83 -30.75 -4.99
C SER A 150 -21.13 -30.65 -6.49
N THR A 151 -20.95 -31.77 -7.20
CA THR A 151 -21.34 -31.94 -8.61
C THR A 151 -22.85 -32.04 -8.82
N ALA A 152 -23.67 -31.85 -7.78
CA ALA A 152 -25.14 -31.82 -7.86
C ALA A 152 -25.72 -30.40 -8.08
N ARG A 153 -24.90 -29.34 -8.06
CA ARG A 153 -25.37 -27.97 -8.29
C ARG A 153 -25.77 -27.72 -9.75
N PRO A 154 -26.84 -26.94 -10.01
CA PRO A 154 -27.13 -26.39 -11.33
C PRO A 154 -25.90 -25.66 -11.89
N ALA A 155 -25.69 -25.70 -13.21
CA ALA A 155 -24.49 -25.14 -13.84
C ALA A 155 -24.19 -23.67 -13.45
N GLY A 156 -25.23 -22.85 -13.26
CA GLY A 156 -25.08 -21.44 -12.83
C GLY A 156 -24.69 -21.23 -11.35
N ALA A 157 -24.69 -22.28 -10.52
CA ALA A 157 -24.35 -22.22 -9.10
C ALA A 157 -22.93 -22.72 -8.77
N ARG A 158 -22.22 -23.28 -9.76
CA ARG A 158 -20.81 -23.71 -9.61
C ARG A 158 -19.86 -22.54 -9.89
N LEU A 159 -18.72 -22.55 -9.20
CA LEU A 159 -17.65 -21.60 -9.48
C LEU A 159 -16.82 -22.09 -10.66
N SER A 160 -16.56 -21.18 -11.61
CA SER A 160 -15.65 -21.39 -12.72
C SER A 160 -14.19 -21.36 -12.27
N PRO A 161 -13.22 -21.78 -13.11
CA PRO A 161 -11.81 -21.56 -12.83
C PRO A 161 -11.43 -20.09 -12.65
N GLU A 162 -12.09 -19.18 -13.39
CA GLU A 162 -11.88 -17.75 -13.25
C GLU A 162 -12.38 -17.22 -11.91
N ASP A 163 -13.53 -17.71 -11.41
CA ASP A 163 -14.06 -17.35 -10.09
C ASP A 163 -13.05 -17.67 -8.98
N TRP A 164 -12.47 -18.87 -9.00
CA TRP A 164 -11.45 -19.29 -8.04
C TRP A 164 -10.18 -18.46 -8.16
N ARG A 165 -9.74 -18.17 -9.39
CA ARG A 165 -8.58 -17.29 -9.62
C ARG A 165 -8.83 -15.88 -9.09
N MET A 166 -10.01 -15.32 -9.33
CA MET A 166 -10.38 -14.00 -8.81
C MET A 166 -10.38 -13.96 -7.28
N LEU A 167 -10.77 -15.04 -6.58
CA LEU A 167 -10.63 -15.15 -5.12
C LEU A 167 -9.15 -15.22 -4.67
N ALA A 168 -8.33 -16.00 -5.38
CA ALA A 168 -6.91 -16.17 -5.04
C ALA A 168 -6.06 -14.90 -5.26
N TYR A 169 -6.49 -14.04 -6.18
CA TYR A 169 -5.82 -12.78 -6.51
C TYR A 169 -6.55 -11.54 -6.02
N TYR A 170 -7.66 -11.68 -5.29
CA TYR A 170 -8.34 -10.53 -4.70
C TYR A 170 -7.39 -9.74 -3.80
N SER A 171 -7.47 -8.40 -3.83
CA SER A 171 -6.62 -7.54 -3.00
C SER A 171 -7.09 -7.53 -1.54
N TRP A 172 -6.85 -8.64 -0.83
CA TRP A 172 -7.28 -8.86 0.56
C TRP A 172 -6.73 -7.81 1.54
N ASP A 173 -5.56 -7.22 1.25
CA ASP A 173 -4.94 -6.21 2.13
C ASP A 173 -5.60 -4.83 2.01
N THR A 174 -6.19 -4.54 0.85
CA THR A 174 -6.86 -3.26 0.58
C THR A 174 -8.37 -3.35 0.67
N ASP A 175 -8.93 -4.51 1.02
CA ASP A 175 -10.38 -4.76 1.20
C ASP A 175 -11.04 -3.86 2.26
N GLU A 176 -10.27 -3.39 3.25
CA GLU A 176 -10.79 -2.59 4.36
C GLU A 176 -12.00 -3.22 5.08
N GLN A 177 -11.99 -4.55 5.21
CA GLN A 177 -13.02 -5.34 5.87
C GLN A 177 -14.40 -5.27 5.18
N GLN A 178 -14.43 -5.06 3.86
CA GLN A 178 -15.66 -5.16 3.06
C GLN A 178 -16.21 -6.59 3.02
N LEU A 179 -15.34 -7.58 2.88
CA LEU A 179 -15.75 -8.98 2.81
C LEU A 179 -15.85 -9.63 4.20
N MET A 180 -14.91 -9.32 5.09
CA MET A 180 -14.88 -9.88 6.45
C MET A 180 -13.95 -9.10 7.39
N SER A 181 -14.04 -9.37 8.69
CA SER A 181 -13.09 -8.84 9.67
C SER A 181 -11.69 -9.43 9.48
N LYS A 182 -10.64 -8.65 9.78
CA LYS A 182 -9.24 -9.03 9.52
C LYS A 182 -8.82 -10.34 10.20
N ASP A 183 -9.37 -10.63 11.37
CA ASP A 183 -9.10 -11.85 12.16
C ASP A 183 -9.63 -13.13 11.48
N LYS A 184 -10.55 -13.03 10.52
CA LYS A 184 -11.13 -14.18 9.79
C LYS A 184 -10.45 -14.47 8.45
N VAL A 185 -9.57 -13.59 7.98
CA VAL A 185 -8.98 -13.69 6.63
C VAL A 185 -8.18 -14.98 6.48
N ALA A 186 -7.25 -15.26 7.40
CA ALA A 186 -6.37 -16.43 7.32
C ALA A 186 -7.15 -17.77 7.26
N SER A 187 -8.09 -17.99 8.20
CA SER A 187 -8.88 -19.22 8.25
C SER A 187 -9.84 -19.35 7.06
N THR A 188 -10.34 -18.24 6.53
CA THR A 188 -11.17 -18.24 5.33
C THR A 188 -10.36 -18.63 4.10
N LEU A 189 -9.18 -18.05 3.89
CA LEU A 189 -8.29 -18.40 2.79
C LEU A 189 -7.84 -19.86 2.83
N GLU A 190 -7.52 -20.38 4.01
CA GLU A 190 -7.19 -21.80 4.20
C GLU A 190 -8.38 -22.70 3.82
N ARG A 191 -9.61 -22.31 4.19
CA ARG A 191 -10.82 -23.02 3.77
C ARG A 191 -10.99 -22.96 2.25
N LEU A 192 -10.77 -21.82 1.61
CA LEU A 192 -10.85 -21.68 0.16
C LEU A 192 -9.82 -22.54 -0.56
N ALA A 193 -8.57 -22.58 -0.06
CA ALA A 193 -7.52 -23.44 -0.60
C ALA A 193 -7.93 -24.92 -0.59
N ARG A 194 -8.54 -25.38 0.51
CA ARG A 194 -9.07 -26.76 0.63
C ARG A 194 -10.29 -27.04 -0.25
N SER A 195 -11.07 -26.01 -0.58
CA SER A 195 -12.28 -26.13 -1.39
C SER A 195 -12.02 -25.99 -2.90
N CYS A 196 -10.81 -25.62 -3.32
CA CYS A 196 -10.44 -25.54 -4.73
C CYS A 196 -10.55 -26.92 -5.42
N PRO A 197 -11.07 -26.98 -6.66
CA PRO A 197 -11.09 -28.22 -7.44
C PRO A 197 -9.68 -28.82 -7.64
N PRO A 198 -9.53 -30.16 -7.67
CA PRO A 198 -8.23 -30.83 -7.80
C PRO A 198 -7.40 -30.45 -9.04
N GLU A 199 -8.06 -29.94 -10.08
CA GLU A 199 -7.45 -29.46 -11.32
C GLU A 199 -6.85 -28.05 -11.18
N GLN A 200 -7.24 -27.30 -10.15
CA GLN A 200 -6.83 -25.91 -9.91
C GLN A 200 -5.75 -25.82 -8.81
N ARG A 201 -4.74 -26.68 -8.92
CA ARG A 201 -3.69 -26.82 -7.89
C ARG A 201 -2.92 -25.53 -7.63
N ASP A 202 -2.64 -24.76 -8.68
CA ASP A 202 -1.92 -23.50 -8.56
C ASP A 202 -2.73 -22.45 -7.80
N THR A 203 -4.02 -22.33 -8.12
CA THR A 203 -4.96 -21.44 -7.41
C THR A 203 -5.07 -21.84 -5.94
N ALA A 204 -5.15 -23.15 -5.65
CA ALA A 204 -5.17 -23.65 -4.29
C ALA A 204 -3.87 -23.34 -3.53
N ALA A 205 -2.71 -23.49 -4.20
CA ALA A 205 -1.40 -23.19 -3.63
C ALA A 205 -1.24 -21.70 -3.30
N ARG A 206 -1.68 -20.80 -4.20
CA ARG A 206 -1.69 -19.36 -3.93
C ARG A 206 -2.59 -19.00 -2.76
N LEU A 207 -3.79 -19.56 -2.68
CA LEU A 207 -4.70 -19.34 -1.54
C LEU A 207 -4.09 -19.83 -0.22
N ASP A 208 -3.43 -20.98 -0.21
CA ASP A 208 -2.72 -21.50 0.95
C ASP A 208 -1.55 -20.58 1.36
N LEU A 209 -0.73 -20.14 0.40
CA LEU A 209 0.36 -19.21 0.67
C LEU A 209 -0.14 -17.85 1.20
N ARG A 210 -1.26 -17.36 0.66
CA ARG A 210 -1.93 -16.14 1.15
C ARG A 210 -2.51 -16.33 2.55
N ALA A 211 -3.07 -17.51 2.86
CA ALA A 211 -3.56 -17.84 4.20
C ALA A 211 -2.41 -17.80 5.22
N LEU A 212 -1.25 -18.34 4.86
CA LEU A 212 -0.05 -18.31 5.69
C LEU A 212 0.47 -16.88 5.87
N ALA A 213 0.49 -16.05 4.82
CA ALA A 213 0.84 -14.63 4.92
C ALA A 213 -0.08 -13.88 5.90
N ALA A 214 -1.40 -14.07 5.79
CA ALA A 214 -2.39 -13.46 6.67
C ALA A 214 -2.25 -13.94 8.14
N ALA A 215 -1.97 -15.23 8.34
CA ALA A 215 -1.75 -15.80 9.66
C ALA A 215 -0.45 -15.26 10.29
N ALA A 216 0.64 -15.23 9.52
CA ALA A 216 1.96 -14.79 9.97
C ALA A 216 2.01 -13.30 10.36
N THR A 217 1.21 -12.47 9.68
CA THR A 217 1.14 -11.03 9.93
C THR A 217 0.11 -10.63 10.99
N THR A 218 -0.67 -11.59 11.50
CA THR A 218 -1.63 -11.33 12.57
C THR A 218 -0.91 -10.95 13.87
N LYS A 219 -1.42 -9.93 14.57
CA LYS A 219 -0.83 -9.47 15.83
C LYS A 219 -0.76 -10.61 16.85
N GLY A 220 0.45 -10.92 17.30
CA GLY A 220 0.70 -11.99 18.27
C GLY A 220 0.88 -13.39 17.67
N ALA A 221 0.98 -13.50 16.34
CA ALA A 221 1.38 -14.74 15.68
C ALA A 221 2.70 -15.26 16.26
N LYS A 222 2.74 -16.57 16.53
CA LYS A 222 3.90 -17.26 17.10
C LYS A 222 4.43 -18.29 16.12
N PRO A 223 5.76 -18.49 16.05
CA PRO A 223 6.36 -19.62 15.34
C PRO A 223 5.78 -20.95 15.83
N HIS A 224 5.59 -21.90 14.91
CA HIS A 224 5.22 -23.28 15.21
C HIS A 224 5.87 -24.23 14.19
N ASP A 225 5.88 -25.54 14.48
CA ASP A 225 6.44 -26.56 13.57
C ASP A 225 5.35 -27.05 12.61
N ASP A 226 5.19 -26.39 11.45
CA ASP A 226 4.28 -26.82 10.39
C ASP A 226 5.06 -27.37 9.19
N LYS A 227 5.37 -28.67 9.29
CA LYS A 227 6.10 -29.41 8.24
C LYS A 227 5.32 -29.49 6.94
N LEU A 228 3.99 -29.65 7.01
CA LEU A 228 3.15 -29.76 5.82
C LEU A 228 3.09 -28.43 5.07
N ALA A 229 3.00 -27.30 5.76
CA ALA A 229 3.11 -25.99 5.14
C ALA A 229 4.51 -25.79 4.53
N SER A 230 5.56 -26.15 5.26
CA SER A 230 6.95 -26.05 4.77
C SER A 230 7.18 -26.86 3.47
N GLU A 231 6.61 -28.07 3.37
CA GLU A 231 6.65 -28.89 2.16
C GLU A 231 5.84 -28.28 1.00
N ARG A 232 4.65 -27.72 1.29
CA ARG A 232 3.82 -27.02 0.28
C ARG A 232 4.55 -25.81 -0.28
N ILE A 233 5.09 -24.96 0.60
CA ILE A 233 5.90 -23.80 0.23
C ILE A 233 7.11 -24.22 -0.61
N THR A 234 7.85 -25.25 -0.17
CA THR A 234 9.02 -25.76 -0.89
C THR A 234 8.69 -26.17 -2.33
N ARG A 235 7.53 -26.79 -2.55
CA ARG A 235 7.06 -27.13 -3.91
C ARG A 235 6.80 -25.89 -4.77
N VAL A 236 6.11 -24.89 -4.22
CA VAL A 236 5.85 -23.60 -4.92
C VAL A 236 7.16 -22.92 -5.30
N LEU A 237 8.10 -22.83 -4.35
CA LEU A 237 9.40 -22.15 -4.57
C LEU A 237 10.33 -22.91 -5.53
N SER A 238 10.22 -24.24 -5.59
CA SER A 238 11.04 -25.06 -6.46
C SER A 238 10.58 -25.02 -7.92
N ASP A 239 9.29 -24.79 -8.17
CA ASP A 239 8.73 -24.53 -9.49
C ASP A 239 8.92 -23.05 -9.87
N SER A 240 9.77 -22.78 -10.86
CA SER A 240 10.09 -21.42 -11.27
C SER A 240 8.89 -20.64 -11.80
N ARG A 241 7.91 -21.31 -12.42
CA ARG A 241 6.70 -20.66 -12.91
C ARG A 241 5.81 -20.27 -11.74
N MET A 242 5.56 -21.19 -10.81
CA MET A 242 4.74 -20.88 -9.63
C MET A 242 5.37 -19.78 -8.77
N ALA A 243 6.67 -19.87 -8.48
CA ALA A 243 7.39 -18.83 -7.74
C ALA A 243 7.32 -17.46 -8.43
N ARG A 244 7.27 -17.42 -9.77
CA ARG A 244 7.12 -16.19 -10.55
C ARG A 244 5.68 -15.66 -10.56
N GLU A 245 4.68 -16.53 -10.65
CA GLU A 245 3.26 -16.16 -10.57
C GLU A 245 2.83 -15.69 -9.17
N ASP A 246 3.49 -16.22 -8.14
CA ASP A 246 3.31 -15.85 -6.73
C ASP A 246 4.36 -14.83 -6.25
N PHE A 247 4.95 -14.05 -7.18
CA PHE A 247 6.00 -13.07 -6.91
C PHE A 247 5.69 -12.21 -5.68
N ASP A 248 4.50 -11.62 -5.62
CA ASP A 248 4.07 -10.74 -4.53
C ASP A 248 4.13 -11.42 -3.16
N LEU A 249 3.71 -12.68 -3.08
CA LEU A 249 3.72 -13.45 -1.84
C LEU A 249 5.13 -13.94 -1.48
N VAL A 250 5.89 -14.35 -2.50
CA VAL A 250 7.26 -14.86 -2.35
C VAL A 250 8.23 -13.75 -1.93
N THR A 251 8.01 -12.50 -2.33
CA THR A 251 8.86 -11.37 -1.93
C THR A 251 8.36 -10.69 -0.66
N ASN A 252 7.06 -10.35 -0.57
CA ASN A 252 6.57 -9.42 0.46
C ASN A 252 6.39 -10.08 1.84
N TYR A 253 6.40 -11.42 1.92
CA TYR A 253 6.13 -12.16 3.16
C TYR A 253 7.15 -13.28 3.45
N ALA A 254 8.32 -13.25 2.81
CA ALA A 254 9.32 -14.32 2.92
C ALA A 254 9.74 -14.60 4.37
N GLY A 255 10.12 -13.53 5.10
CA GLY A 255 10.55 -13.63 6.49
C GLY A 255 9.41 -13.98 7.43
N GLU A 256 8.24 -13.38 7.22
CA GLU A 256 7.04 -13.60 8.01
C GLU A 256 6.58 -15.05 7.94
N ILE A 257 6.40 -15.59 6.72
CA ILE A 257 5.92 -16.96 6.50
C ILE A 257 6.97 -17.95 7.00
N ALA A 258 8.23 -17.84 6.57
CA ALA A 258 9.27 -18.77 6.99
C ALA A 258 9.44 -18.76 8.53
N GLY A 259 9.37 -17.58 9.15
CA GLY A 259 9.44 -17.43 10.61
C GLY A 259 8.22 -17.95 11.36
N TYR A 260 7.06 -17.98 10.71
CA TYR A 260 5.80 -18.45 11.28
C TYR A 260 5.67 -19.98 11.25
N VAL A 261 6.02 -20.62 10.12
CA VAL A 261 5.82 -22.08 9.92
C VAL A 261 6.98 -22.96 10.40
N THR A 262 8.06 -22.35 10.91
CA THR A 262 9.22 -23.09 11.44
C THR A 262 9.60 -22.64 12.85
N PRO A 263 10.11 -23.54 13.72
CA PRO A 263 10.65 -23.13 15.02
C PRO A 263 11.93 -22.26 14.87
N PRO A 264 12.18 -21.30 15.78
CA PRO A 264 13.40 -20.50 15.77
C PRO A 264 14.67 -21.32 15.83
N LYS A 265 15.68 -20.95 15.03
CA LYS A 265 17.01 -21.61 14.96
C LYS A 265 16.94 -23.11 14.66
N SER A 266 15.88 -23.58 14.02
CA SER A 266 15.71 -24.98 13.66
C SER A 266 16.36 -25.30 12.32
N ARG A 267 16.74 -26.56 12.11
CA ARG A 267 17.23 -27.04 10.81
C ARG A 267 16.17 -26.87 9.71
N GLN A 268 14.89 -27.04 10.04
CA GLN A 268 13.77 -26.85 9.12
C GLN A 268 13.70 -25.41 8.63
N ARG A 269 13.92 -24.43 9.52
CA ARG A 269 14.00 -23.00 9.17
C ARG A 269 15.14 -22.72 8.20
N GLU A 270 16.31 -23.26 8.48
CA GLU A 270 17.51 -23.10 7.63
C GLU A 270 17.27 -23.69 6.22
N GLU A 271 16.73 -24.91 6.15
CA GLU A 271 16.42 -25.58 4.88
C GLU A 271 15.37 -24.81 4.07
N LEU A 272 14.28 -24.35 4.71
CA LEU A 272 13.25 -23.55 4.05
C LEU A 272 13.81 -22.20 3.56
N ALA A 273 14.57 -21.50 4.39
CA ALA A 273 15.19 -20.23 4.02
C ALA A 273 16.15 -20.37 2.83
N LYS A 274 16.86 -21.50 2.71
CA LYS A 274 17.76 -21.79 1.59
C LYS A 274 17.00 -22.00 0.27
N VAL A 275 15.92 -22.78 0.30
CA VAL A 275 15.06 -22.97 -0.89
C VAL A 275 14.45 -21.64 -1.31
N TRP A 276 13.96 -20.85 -0.35
CA TRP A 276 13.37 -19.55 -0.60
C TRP A 276 14.38 -18.55 -1.18
N SER A 277 15.59 -18.50 -0.63
CA SER A 277 16.68 -17.66 -1.14
C SER A 277 17.06 -18.03 -2.59
N THR A 278 16.99 -19.32 -2.95
CA THR A 278 17.23 -19.78 -4.33
C THR A 278 16.15 -19.26 -5.29
N ALA A 279 14.88 -19.30 -4.89
CA ALA A 279 13.79 -18.74 -5.69
C ALA A 279 13.93 -17.21 -5.85
N LEU A 280 14.24 -16.51 -4.76
CA LEU A 280 14.45 -15.06 -4.76
C LEU A 280 15.64 -14.62 -5.61
N ALA A 281 16.72 -15.40 -5.64
CA ALA A 281 17.87 -15.11 -6.51
C ALA A 281 17.49 -15.20 -7.99
N ARG A 282 16.61 -16.13 -8.37
CA ARG A 282 16.07 -16.20 -9.75
C ARG A 282 15.22 -14.99 -10.07
N LEU A 283 14.34 -14.56 -9.15
CA LEU A 283 13.50 -13.37 -9.32
C LEU A 283 14.36 -12.09 -9.41
N ALA A 284 15.37 -11.94 -8.55
CA ALA A 284 16.30 -10.82 -8.58
C ALA A 284 17.11 -10.75 -9.89
N ALA A 285 17.29 -11.87 -10.60
CA ALA A 285 17.99 -11.95 -11.87
C ALA A 285 17.06 -11.88 -13.10
N ASP A 286 15.74 -11.90 -12.93
CA ASP A 286 14.78 -11.92 -14.04
C ASP A 286 14.65 -10.52 -14.68
N PRO A 287 15.14 -10.32 -15.92
CA PRO A 287 15.11 -9.00 -16.55
C PRO A 287 13.70 -8.55 -16.97
N THR A 288 12.71 -9.46 -16.94
CA THR A 288 11.31 -9.13 -17.26
C THR A 288 10.58 -8.49 -16.08
N LEU A 289 11.09 -8.67 -14.86
CA LEU A 289 10.63 -7.92 -13.69
C LEU A 289 11.14 -6.49 -13.76
N SER A 290 10.39 -5.57 -13.15
CA SER A 290 10.88 -4.19 -13.03
C SER A 290 12.11 -4.11 -12.13
N THR A 291 12.86 -3.02 -12.24
CA THR A 291 14.01 -2.77 -11.37
C THR A 291 13.62 -2.75 -9.88
N ALA A 292 12.46 -2.16 -9.53
CA ALA A 292 11.99 -2.13 -8.15
C ALA A 292 11.65 -3.54 -7.64
N ASP A 293 10.96 -4.35 -8.45
CA ASP A 293 10.58 -5.72 -8.09
C ASP A 293 11.82 -6.61 -7.85
N ARG A 294 12.86 -6.47 -8.69
CA ARG A 294 14.14 -7.17 -8.48
C ARG A 294 14.80 -6.76 -7.16
N LEU A 295 14.75 -5.48 -6.79
CA LEU A 295 15.25 -5.02 -5.49
C LEU A 295 14.45 -5.61 -4.33
N THR A 296 13.12 -5.70 -4.44
CA THR A 296 12.27 -6.33 -3.42
C THR A 296 12.61 -7.81 -3.24
N ALA A 297 12.97 -8.53 -4.32
CA ALA A 297 13.46 -9.90 -4.20
C ALA A 297 14.77 -10.01 -3.40
N VAL A 298 15.70 -9.05 -3.56
CA VAL A 298 16.94 -9.00 -2.76
C VAL A 298 16.63 -8.60 -1.30
N GLN A 299 15.68 -7.70 -1.08
CA GLN A 299 15.20 -7.32 0.25
C GLN A 299 14.64 -8.52 1.01
N ALA A 300 13.86 -9.37 0.34
CA ALA A 300 13.36 -10.61 0.93
C ALA A 300 14.50 -11.58 1.32
N GLN A 301 15.62 -11.61 0.58
CA GLN A 301 16.81 -12.39 0.98
C GLN A 301 17.44 -11.82 2.25
N VAL A 302 17.51 -10.49 2.38
CA VAL A 302 17.97 -9.82 3.61
C VAL A 302 17.04 -10.16 4.78
N ALA A 303 15.73 -10.14 4.59
CA ALA A 303 14.75 -10.51 5.62
C ALA A 303 14.94 -11.96 6.10
N LEU A 304 15.12 -12.90 5.18
CA LEU A 304 15.41 -14.31 5.50
C LEU A 304 16.75 -14.48 6.25
N ALA A 305 17.80 -13.79 5.80
CA ALA A 305 19.11 -13.84 6.47
C ALA A 305 19.07 -13.24 7.90
N ARG A 306 18.09 -12.39 8.19
CA ARG A 306 17.85 -11.81 9.53
C ARG A 306 16.83 -12.58 10.37
N LEU A 307 16.28 -13.69 9.89
CA LEU A 307 15.12 -14.34 10.51
C LEU A 307 15.36 -14.76 11.98
N ASP A 308 16.56 -15.26 12.27
CA ASP A 308 17.00 -15.64 13.62
C ASP A 308 17.89 -14.60 14.29
N ALA A 309 18.08 -13.43 13.65
CA ALA A 309 18.81 -12.33 14.25
C ALA A 309 18.09 -11.84 15.51
N PRO A 310 18.83 -11.47 16.57
CA PRO A 310 18.23 -10.81 17.71
C PRO A 310 17.41 -9.59 17.25
N LYS A 311 16.12 -9.54 17.60
CA LYS A 311 15.27 -8.36 17.40
C LYS A 311 15.71 -7.29 18.39
N THR A 312 16.82 -6.62 18.14
CA THR A 312 17.31 -5.58 19.05
C THR A 312 16.50 -4.31 18.87
N ALA A 313 15.75 -3.96 19.91
CA ALA A 313 15.19 -2.63 20.08
C ALA A 313 16.29 -1.74 20.65
N GLY A 314 16.94 -0.94 19.79
CA GLY A 314 17.96 0.03 20.20
C GLY A 314 19.26 -0.05 19.40
N SER A 315 19.95 1.08 19.30
CA SER A 315 21.15 1.36 18.51
C SER A 315 22.41 0.58 18.90
N ASP A 316 22.39 -0.19 19.99
CA ASP A 316 23.63 -0.55 20.70
C ASP A 316 23.97 -2.06 20.69
N ALA A 317 23.16 -2.90 20.04
CA ALA A 317 23.51 -4.31 19.83
C ALA A 317 23.93 -4.54 18.38
N PRO A 318 25.06 -5.24 18.12
CA PRO A 318 25.45 -5.57 16.77
C PRO A 318 24.36 -6.43 16.15
N LYS A 319 23.65 -5.87 15.16
CA LYS A 319 22.82 -6.67 14.26
C LYS A 319 23.70 -7.81 13.78
N SER A 320 23.21 -9.06 13.83
CA SER A 320 23.96 -10.18 13.26
C SER A 320 24.44 -9.78 11.86
N ALA A 321 25.74 -9.91 11.64
CA ALA A 321 26.33 -9.53 10.36
C ALA A 321 25.66 -10.36 9.26
N LEU A 322 25.22 -9.68 8.21
CA LEU A 322 24.76 -10.37 7.01
C LEU A 322 25.96 -11.02 6.32
N PRO A 323 25.78 -12.13 5.58
CA PRO A 323 26.85 -12.70 4.79
C PRO A 323 27.46 -11.66 3.83
N ASP A 324 28.80 -11.61 3.72
CA ASP A 324 29.49 -10.63 2.88
C ASP A 324 29.04 -10.70 1.41
N ALA A 325 28.75 -11.91 0.91
CA ALA A 325 28.21 -12.11 -0.43
C ALA A 325 26.86 -11.42 -0.63
N LEU A 326 25.98 -11.44 0.39
CA LEU A 326 24.69 -10.77 0.33
C LEU A 326 24.83 -9.25 0.43
N ILE A 327 25.76 -8.75 1.26
CA ILE A 327 26.08 -7.31 1.30
C ILE A 327 26.62 -6.83 -0.07
N LYS A 328 27.47 -7.62 -0.71
CA LYS A 328 27.97 -7.34 -2.05
C LYS A 328 26.83 -7.29 -3.06
N GLU A 329 25.96 -8.28 -3.08
CA GLU A 329 24.78 -8.33 -3.96
C GLU A 329 23.88 -7.09 -3.76
N VAL A 330 23.59 -6.72 -2.51
CA VAL A 330 22.81 -5.52 -2.18
C VAL A 330 23.42 -4.27 -2.82
N ARG A 331 24.73 -4.06 -2.65
CA ARG A 331 25.42 -2.89 -3.22
C ARG A 331 25.42 -2.89 -4.74
N GLU A 332 25.67 -4.05 -5.35
CA GLU A 332 25.68 -4.21 -6.81
C GLU A 332 24.30 -3.94 -7.42
N GLN A 333 23.23 -4.48 -6.83
CA GLN A 333 21.87 -4.27 -7.32
C GLN A 333 21.39 -2.84 -7.12
N VAL A 334 21.70 -2.22 -5.98
CA VAL A 334 21.36 -0.81 -5.72
C VAL A 334 22.10 0.12 -6.67
N SER A 335 23.42 -0.08 -6.85
CA SER A 335 24.21 0.73 -7.78
C SER A 335 23.71 0.59 -9.23
N ARG A 336 23.38 -0.63 -9.64
CA ARG A 336 22.77 -0.89 -10.95
C ARG A 336 21.44 -0.16 -11.09
N ALA A 337 20.55 -0.30 -10.12
CA ALA A 337 19.22 0.27 -10.14
C ALA A 337 19.23 1.81 -10.21
N ASP A 338 20.09 2.47 -9.42
CA ASP A 338 20.26 3.92 -9.46
C ASP A 338 20.77 4.41 -10.83
N ARG A 339 21.74 3.70 -11.39
CA ARG A 339 22.36 4.02 -12.69
C ARG A 339 21.42 3.82 -13.87
N GLU A 340 20.64 2.73 -13.87
CA GLU A 340 19.84 2.31 -15.02
C GLU A 340 18.43 2.92 -15.06
N THR A 341 17.95 3.50 -13.96
CA THR A 341 16.61 4.09 -13.90
C THR A 341 16.66 5.59 -14.18
N SER A 342 16.19 6.03 -15.34
CA SER A 342 16.19 7.44 -15.73
C SER A 342 14.80 8.10 -15.61
N ASP A 343 13.72 7.36 -15.84
CA ASP A 343 12.35 7.88 -15.79
C ASP A 343 11.99 8.41 -14.39
N PRO A 344 11.53 9.67 -14.24
CA PRO A 344 11.28 10.27 -12.93
C PRO A 344 10.27 9.52 -12.06
N TYR A 345 9.23 8.92 -12.65
CA TYR A 345 8.22 8.17 -11.89
C TYR A 345 8.78 6.82 -11.43
N ALA A 346 9.45 6.08 -12.32
CA ALA A 346 10.14 4.85 -11.97
C ALA A 346 11.20 5.09 -10.90
N ARG A 347 11.93 6.21 -10.97
CA ARG A 347 12.93 6.58 -9.96
C ARG A 347 12.32 6.77 -8.57
N GLN A 348 11.11 7.33 -8.46
CA GLN A 348 10.43 7.46 -7.17
C GLN A 348 10.27 6.09 -6.49
N SER A 349 9.90 5.05 -7.25
CA SER A 349 9.75 3.67 -6.77
C SER A 349 11.08 2.99 -6.52
N VAL A 350 12.00 3.05 -7.49
CA VAL A 350 13.29 2.36 -7.44
C VAL A 350 14.17 2.90 -6.32
N ILE A 351 14.28 4.21 -6.16
CA ILE A 351 15.12 4.80 -5.11
C ILE A 351 14.54 4.55 -3.72
N SER A 352 13.21 4.50 -3.58
CA SER A 352 12.57 4.10 -2.31
C SER A 352 12.96 2.67 -1.95
N ALA A 353 12.80 1.72 -2.87
CA ALA A 353 13.14 0.31 -2.66
C ALA A 353 14.64 0.11 -2.38
N ALA A 354 15.50 0.78 -3.14
CA ALA A 354 16.95 0.71 -2.97
C ALA A 354 17.42 1.28 -1.62
N ALA A 355 16.87 2.41 -1.20
CA ALA A 355 17.21 3.02 0.09
C ALA A 355 16.71 2.16 1.26
N GLU A 356 15.51 1.57 1.15
CA GLU A 356 14.99 0.64 2.15
C GLU A 356 15.83 -0.63 2.24
N LEU A 357 16.20 -1.21 1.10
CA LEU A 357 17.10 -2.35 1.02
C LEU A 357 18.45 -2.09 1.72
N LEU A 358 19.09 -0.95 1.43
CA LEU A 358 20.32 -0.55 2.12
C LEU A 358 20.10 -0.42 3.63
N THR A 359 18.99 0.20 4.03
CA THR A 359 18.65 0.41 5.44
C THR A 359 18.41 -0.91 6.19
N GLU A 360 17.73 -1.87 5.58
CA GLU A 360 17.55 -3.22 6.12
C GLU A 360 18.84 -4.02 6.14
N ALA A 361 19.70 -3.84 5.13
CA ALA A 361 21.05 -4.40 5.12
C ALA A 361 21.94 -3.80 6.22
N GLY A 362 21.56 -2.66 6.79
CA GLY A 362 22.33 -1.95 7.83
C GLY A 362 23.32 -0.92 7.27
N LEU A 363 23.24 -0.63 5.97
CA LEU A 363 24.08 0.30 5.23
C LEU A 363 23.45 1.71 5.24
N LEU A 364 23.26 2.26 6.45
CA LEU A 364 22.50 3.51 6.65
C LEU A 364 23.13 4.73 5.97
N ASP A 365 24.46 4.79 5.88
CA ASP A 365 25.17 5.93 5.27
C ASP A 365 25.12 5.88 3.74
N GLU A 366 25.13 4.68 3.15
CA GLU A 366 24.89 4.47 1.73
C GLU A 366 23.45 4.83 1.38
N SER A 367 22.48 4.45 2.23
CA SER A 367 21.07 4.82 2.09
C SER A 367 20.89 6.35 2.14
N ASP A 368 21.52 7.01 3.11
CA ASP A 368 21.50 8.48 3.21
C ASP A 368 22.11 9.16 1.98
N THR A 369 23.22 8.62 1.46
CA THR A 369 23.89 9.16 0.27
C THR A 369 22.97 9.09 -0.94
N LEU A 370 22.33 7.94 -1.16
CA LEU A 370 21.36 7.73 -2.24
C LEU A 370 20.16 8.67 -2.10
N LEU A 371 19.54 8.73 -0.93
CA LEU A 371 18.37 9.57 -0.68
C LEU A 371 18.68 11.06 -0.86
N LYS A 372 19.81 11.55 -0.33
CA LYS A 372 20.23 12.95 -0.46
C LYS A 372 20.48 13.35 -1.92
N ALA A 373 21.05 12.44 -2.72
CA ALA A 373 21.24 12.67 -4.15
C ALA A 373 19.89 12.81 -4.88
N GLU A 374 18.89 12.03 -4.48
CA GLU A 374 17.57 12.04 -5.13
C GLU A 374 16.68 13.23 -4.76
N LEU A 375 16.92 13.89 -3.62
CA LEU A 375 16.12 15.05 -3.19
C LEU A 375 16.02 16.17 -4.24
N LYS A 376 17.03 16.32 -5.10
CA LYS A 376 17.05 17.36 -6.15
C LYS A 376 16.35 16.92 -7.45
N ARG A 377 16.11 15.62 -7.61
CA ARG A 377 15.58 14.99 -8.83
C ARG A 377 14.11 14.61 -8.69
N SER A 378 13.71 14.25 -7.48
CA SER A 378 12.36 13.81 -7.16
C SER A 378 11.33 14.93 -7.28
N HIS A 379 10.16 14.60 -7.82
CA HIS A 379 8.98 15.46 -7.77
C HIS A 379 8.31 15.49 -6.38
N SER A 380 8.71 14.61 -5.46
CA SER A 380 8.17 14.51 -4.10
C SER A 380 9.28 14.25 -3.07
N PRO A 381 10.26 15.17 -2.96
CA PRO A 381 11.47 14.96 -2.16
C PRO A 381 11.18 14.80 -0.66
N TYR A 382 10.07 15.37 -0.17
CA TYR A 382 9.59 15.21 1.21
C TYR A 382 9.32 13.76 1.61
N TYR A 383 9.07 12.86 0.66
CA TYR A 383 8.93 11.44 0.93
C TYR A 383 10.28 10.83 1.34
N PHE A 384 11.35 11.11 0.59
CA PHE A 384 12.70 10.62 0.86
C PHE A 384 13.30 11.21 2.14
N MET A 385 12.91 12.44 2.51
CA MET A 385 13.30 13.04 3.78
C MET A 385 12.84 12.22 5.00
N LEU A 386 11.70 11.49 4.93
CA LEU A 386 11.31 10.58 5.99
C LEU A 386 12.23 9.36 6.10
N GLY A 387 12.77 8.87 4.98
CA GLY A 387 13.81 7.84 4.96
C GLY A 387 15.08 8.31 5.69
N LEU A 388 15.52 9.54 5.40
CA LEU A 388 16.66 10.17 6.08
C LEU A 388 16.40 10.35 7.59
N ALA A 389 15.19 10.77 7.97
CA ALA A 389 14.79 10.88 9.37
C ALA A 389 14.81 9.51 10.08
N SER A 390 14.31 8.46 9.41
CA SER A 390 14.30 7.09 9.92
C SER A 390 15.72 6.55 10.10
N ASN A 391 16.62 6.76 9.13
CA ASN A 391 18.02 6.36 9.22
C ASN A 391 18.76 7.07 10.37
N ALA A 392 18.55 8.39 10.51
CA ALA A 392 19.11 9.16 11.62
C ALA A 392 18.62 8.63 12.98
N LYS A 393 17.31 8.34 13.09
CA LYS A 393 16.74 7.72 14.29
C LYS A 393 17.35 6.35 14.58
N LYS A 394 17.58 5.51 13.57
CA LYS A 394 18.23 4.20 13.70
C LYS A 394 19.69 4.31 14.19
N ARG A 395 20.40 5.39 13.83
CA ARG A 395 21.74 5.71 14.36
C ARG A 395 21.73 6.31 15.77
N GLY A 396 20.56 6.61 16.34
CA GLY A 396 20.45 7.35 17.60
C GLY A 396 20.67 8.85 17.47
N ASP A 397 20.83 9.38 16.25
CA ASP A 397 20.98 10.81 15.98
C ASP A 397 19.61 11.50 16.01
N LYS A 398 19.18 11.86 17.22
CA LYS A 398 17.89 12.52 17.47
C LYS A 398 17.79 13.89 16.79
N VAL A 399 18.90 14.63 16.73
CA VAL A 399 18.92 15.99 16.19
C VAL A 399 18.70 15.96 14.69
N ALA A 400 19.47 15.15 13.96
CA ALA A 400 19.29 15.00 12.53
C ALA A 400 17.93 14.38 12.18
N ALA A 401 17.42 13.43 12.99
CA ALA A 401 16.09 12.87 12.79
C ALA A 401 15.00 13.96 12.83
N LEU A 402 15.02 14.82 13.87
CA LEU A 402 14.05 15.90 14.01
C LEU A 402 14.17 16.96 12.91
N ASP A 403 15.40 17.31 12.50
CA ASP A 403 15.65 18.23 11.38
C ASP A 403 15.07 17.68 10.06
N TRP A 404 15.26 16.39 9.77
CA TRP A 404 14.66 15.78 8.58
C TRP A 404 13.14 15.68 8.64
N TYR A 405 12.54 15.36 9.79
CA TYR A 405 11.08 15.39 9.94
C TYR A 405 10.51 16.80 9.71
N GLU A 406 11.18 17.82 10.23
CA GLU A 406 10.78 19.22 10.03
C GLU A 406 10.86 19.64 8.56
N LYS A 407 11.98 19.33 7.89
CA LYS A 407 12.16 19.57 6.45
C LYS A 407 11.11 18.83 5.61
N ALA A 408 10.85 17.57 5.95
CA ALA A 408 9.85 16.76 5.26
C ALA A 408 8.46 17.38 5.40
N TYR A 409 8.09 17.83 6.60
CA TYR A 409 6.82 18.52 6.83
C TYR A 409 6.76 19.85 6.07
N ALA A 410 7.79 20.68 6.15
CA ALA A 410 7.84 21.96 5.46
C ALA A 410 7.72 21.83 3.93
N ALA A 411 8.28 20.77 3.35
CA ALA A 411 8.23 20.49 1.91
C ALA A 411 7.03 19.63 1.47
N ALA A 412 6.25 19.08 2.41
CA ALA A 412 5.08 18.27 2.10
C ALA A 412 4.04 19.09 1.32
N ASP A 413 3.42 18.47 0.32
CA ASP A 413 2.41 19.10 -0.54
C ASP A 413 1.10 18.30 -0.55
N GLY A 414 -0.02 19.01 -0.58
CA GLY A 414 -1.37 18.48 -0.48
C GLY A 414 -1.94 18.45 0.96
N PRO A 415 -3.25 18.74 1.15
CA PRO A 415 -3.87 18.89 2.46
C PRO A 415 -3.72 17.66 3.37
N ALA A 416 -3.95 16.45 2.84
CA ALA A 416 -3.87 15.25 3.66
C ALA A 416 -2.41 14.85 3.98
N THR A 417 -1.46 15.12 3.07
CA THR A 417 -0.02 14.87 3.26
C THR A 417 0.58 15.86 4.25
N ARG A 418 0.28 17.15 4.14
CA ARG A 418 0.69 18.17 5.13
C ARG A 418 0.32 17.74 6.55
N LEU A 419 -0.92 17.30 6.77
CA LEU A 419 -1.37 16.81 8.07
C LEU A 419 -0.65 15.54 8.52
N GLN A 420 -0.43 14.57 7.63
CA GLN A 420 0.26 13.32 7.98
C GLN A 420 1.75 13.54 8.30
N TRP A 421 2.46 14.33 7.50
CA TRP A 421 3.88 14.64 7.72
C TRP A 421 4.05 15.52 8.96
N GLY A 422 3.17 16.50 9.14
CA GLY A 422 3.09 17.31 10.36
C GLY A 422 2.85 16.46 11.60
N ALA A 423 1.90 15.51 11.54
CA ALA A 423 1.67 14.55 12.62
C ALA A 423 2.90 13.70 12.93
N SER A 424 3.65 13.33 11.90
CA SER A 424 4.87 12.53 12.04
C SER A 424 5.98 13.34 12.71
N TYR A 425 6.13 14.62 12.35
CA TYR A 425 7.06 15.54 13.00
C TYR A 425 6.71 15.80 14.47
N VAL A 426 5.44 16.12 14.77
CA VAL A 426 4.99 16.31 16.16
C VAL A 426 5.19 15.05 16.99
N ASN A 427 4.86 13.87 16.46
CA ASN A 427 5.10 12.61 17.15
C ASN A 427 6.61 12.36 17.36
N ALA A 428 7.46 12.69 16.40
CA ALA A 428 8.90 12.58 16.54
C ALA A 428 9.44 13.53 17.62
N LEU A 429 8.94 14.77 17.71
CA LEU A 429 9.30 15.71 18.77
C LEU A 429 8.93 15.17 20.16
N ILE A 430 7.71 14.67 20.33
CA ILE A 430 7.26 14.07 21.60
C ILE A 430 8.12 12.85 21.98
N GLU A 431 8.54 12.05 21.00
CA GLU A 431 9.34 10.84 21.26
C GLU A 431 10.82 11.16 21.54
N LEU A 432 11.43 12.04 20.75
CA LEU A 432 12.88 12.25 20.74
C LEU A 432 13.33 13.45 21.59
N ALA A 433 12.43 14.42 21.83
CA ALA A 433 12.69 15.61 22.62
C ALA A 433 11.46 16.03 23.46
N PRO A 434 10.88 15.14 24.30
CA PRO A 434 9.67 15.42 25.09
C PRO A 434 9.79 16.65 26.00
N GLN A 435 11.00 17.02 26.40
CA GLN A 435 11.26 18.20 27.22
C GLN A 435 11.13 19.53 26.46
N ASP A 436 11.22 19.53 25.13
CA ASP A 436 11.15 20.74 24.30
C ASP A 436 9.70 21.16 24.04
N SER A 437 9.05 21.60 25.11
CA SER A 437 7.63 21.98 25.11
C SER A 437 7.32 23.09 24.12
N ALA A 438 8.24 24.06 23.98
CA ALA A 438 8.07 25.19 23.07
C ALA A 438 8.07 24.74 21.61
N ARG A 439 8.98 23.83 21.21
CA ARG A 439 9.01 23.30 19.84
C ARG A 439 7.83 22.38 19.55
N ILE A 440 7.44 21.50 20.50
CA ILE A 440 6.25 20.65 20.37
C ILE A 440 5.00 21.50 20.17
N GLU A 441 4.82 22.53 20.98
CA GLU A 441 3.69 23.45 20.87
C GLU A 441 3.69 24.17 19.52
N LYS A 442 4.81 24.82 19.15
CA LYS A 442 4.93 25.54 17.88
C LYS A 442 4.63 24.64 16.67
N ALA A 443 5.20 23.43 16.64
CA ALA A 443 4.97 22.48 15.57
C ALA A 443 3.49 22.08 15.51
N THR A 444 2.87 21.79 16.66
CA THR A 444 1.45 21.41 16.74
C THR A 444 0.53 22.54 16.26
N LEU A 445 0.77 23.77 16.71
CA LEU A 445 -0.01 24.95 16.29
C LEU A 445 0.14 25.19 14.77
N SER A 446 1.32 24.93 14.21
CA SER A 446 1.55 25.01 12.76
C SER A 446 0.72 23.96 12.02
N VAL A 447 0.70 22.70 12.49
CA VAL A 447 -0.10 21.63 11.87
C VAL A 447 -1.60 21.93 11.96
N ILE A 448 -2.08 22.48 13.08
CA ILE A 448 -3.48 22.93 13.20
C ILE A 448 -3.76 24.10 12.24
N GLY A 449 -2.77 24.96 12.00
CA GLY A 449 -2.85 26.06 11.04
C GLY A 449 -3.05 25.61 9.59
N ASP A 450 -2.57 24.43 9.22
CA ASP A 450 -2.78 23.84 7.89
C ASP A 450 -4.14 23.20 7.68
N ILE A 451 -4.94 23.03 8.75
CA ILE A 451 -6.24 22.38 8.65
C ILE A 451 -7.19 23.27 7.85
N GLU A 452 -7.58 22.80 6.67
CA GLU A 452 -8.70 23.35 5.95
C GLU A 452 -10.00 23.00 6.70
N ALA A 453 -10.74 24.01 7.17
CA ALA A 453 -11.92 23.84 8.01
C ALA A 453 -13.17 23.44 7.20
N THR A 454 -13.07 22.34 6.46
CA THR A 454 -14.17 21.73 5.72
C THR A 454 -14.49 20.34 6.28
N PRO A 455 -15.73 19.84 6.14
CA PRO A 455 -16.08 18.50 6.62
C PRO A 455 -15.16 17.40 6.08
N ALA A 456 -14.74 17.50 4.82
CA ALA A 456 -13.88 16.52 4.14
C ALA A 456 -12.51 16.31 4.81
N THR A 457 -11.98 17.30 5.53
CA THR A 457 -10.70 17.20 6.23
C THR A 457 -10.75 16.22 7.42
N PHE A 458 -11.93 16.01 7.99
CA PHE A 458 -12.14 15.14 9.16
C PHE A 458 -12.56 13.73 8.76
N TYR A 459 -12.03 13.23 7.65
CA TYR A 459 -12.19 11.85 7.18
C TYR A 459 -10.85 11.15 6.99
N GLY A 460 -10.89 9.81 6.92
CA GLY A 460 -9.82 8.98 6.40
C GLY A 460 -8.46 9.24 7.06
N ARG A 461 -7.42 9.40 6.23
CA ARG A 461 -6.03 9.60 6.64
C ARG A 461 -5.81 10.90 7.41
N SER A 462 -6.51 11.96 7.03
CA SER A 462 -6.42 13.27 7.70
C SER A 462 -6.92 13.16 9.14
N GLN A 463 -8.12 12.61 9.35
CA GLN A 463 -8.65 12.37 10.69
C GLN A 463 -7.74 11.47 11.52
N ARG A 464 -7.27 10.34 10.97
CA ARG A 464 -6.34 9.43 11.67
C ARG A 464 -5.05 10.12 12.11
N SER A 465 -4.55 11.06 11.31
CA SER A 465 -3.34 11.83 11.62
C SER A 465 -3.58 12.79 12.78
N LEU A 466 -4.71 13.52 12.75
CA LEU A 466 -5.15 14.40 13.83
C LEU A 466 -5.37 13.63 15.14
N ASP A 467 -6.13 12.54 15.11
CA ASP A 467 -6.39 11.69 16.28
C ASP A 467 -5.10 11.15 16.91
N ARG A 468 -4.11 10.79 16.07
CA ARG A 468 -2.80 10.32 16.54
C ARG A 468 -2.06 11.43 17.29
N ILE A 469 -2.00 12.65 16.72
CA ILE A 469 -1.39 13.81 17.38
C ILE A 469 -2.06 14.03 18.73
N GLY A 470 -3.39 14.08 18.76
CA GLY A 470 -4.10 14.41 19.98
C GLY A 470 -3.94 13.36 21.08
N LYS A 471 -3.99 12.07 20.75
CA LYS A 471 -3.65 10.99 21.70
C LYS A 471 -2.24 11.13 22.25
N LYS A 472 -1.26 11.48 21.41
CA LYS A 472 0.14 11.65 21.82
C LYS A 472 0.34 12.87 22.72
N LEU A 473 -0.32 13.99 22.42
CA LEU A 473 -0.25 15.21 23.25
C LEU A 473 -0.92 15.02 24.61
N VAL A 474 -2.07 14.33 24.66
CA VAL A 474 -2.71 13.98 25.94
C VAL A 474 -1.80 13.08 26.77
N ALA A 475 -1.17 12.07 26.15
CA ALA A 475 -0.23 11.20 26.85
C ALA A 475 1.04 11.95 27.31
N TRP A 476 1.54 12.90 26.49
CA TRP A 476 2.67 13.75 26.83
C TRP A 476 2.39 14.60 28.08
N ASN A 477 1.16 15.12 28.22
CA ASN A 477 0.74 15.88 29.41
C ASN A 477 0.20 15.01 30.57
N LYS A 478 0.49 13.69 30.60
CA LYS A 478 -0.06 12.80 31.64
C LYS A 478 0.32 13.25 33.07
N ASP A 479 1.52 13.80 33.24
CA ASP A 479 2.03 14.29 34.53
C ASP A 479 1.71 15.78 34.78
N GLN A 480 0.81 16.36 33.96
CA GLN A 480 0.31 17.73 34.05
C GLN A 480 1.35 18.86 33.89
N GLN A 481 2.57 18.55 33.46
CA GLN A 481 3.66 19.52 33.31
C GLN A 481 3.52 20.43 32.06
N HIS A 482 2.65 20.08 31.11
CA HIS A 482 2.51 20.75 29.81
C HIS A 482 1.11 21.35 29.60
N GLY A 483 0.35 21.56 30.69
CA GLY A 483 -1.04 22.00 30.64
C GLY A 483 -1.25 23.34 29.92
N ALA A 484 -0.34 24.30 30.11
CA ALA A 484 -0.43 25.61 29.45
C ALA A 484 -0.31 25.50 27.93
N SER A 485 0.62 24.67 27.43
CA SER A 485 0.78 24.39 26.01
C SER A 485 -0.46 23.69 25.45
N LEU A 486 -0.95 22.66 26.14
CA LEU A 486 -2.12 21.92 25.69
C LEU A 486 -3.39 22.80 25.64
N THR A 487 -3.54 23.75 26.57
CA THR A 487 -4.63 24.74 26.56
C THR A 487 -4.59 25.62 25.31
N ARG A 488 -3.41 26.14 24.93
CA ARG A 488 -3.27 26.96 23.70
C ARG A 488 -3.55 26.14 22.44
N ILE A 489 -3.03 24.92 22.36
CA ILE A 489 -3.28 23.98 21.26
C ILE A 489 -4.79 23.68 21.13
N ARG A 490 -5.46 23.38 22.24
CA ARG A 490 -6.92 23.15 22.28
C ARG A 490 -7.71 24.39 21.84
N ALA A 491 -7.29 25.59 22.22
CA ALA A 491 -7.95 26.82 21.81
C ALA A 491 -7.88 27.05 20.29
N GLN A 492 -6.72 26.83 19.66
CA GLN A 492 -6.61 26.95 18.21
C GLN A 492 -7.44 25.87 17.49
N MET A 493 -7.42 24.63 17.97
CA MET A 493 -8.25 23.56 17.41
C MET A 493 -9.74 23.88 17.51
N ALA A 494 -10.19 24.39 18.66
CA ALA A 494 -11.58 24.81 18.85
C ALA A 494 -12.00 25.92 17.86
N SER A 495 -11.08 26.84 17.51
CA SER A 495 -11.32 27.85 16.47
C SER A 495 -11.53 27.23 15.08
N VAL A 496 -10.77 26.19 14.75
CA VAL A 496 -10.97 25.40 13.51
C VAL A 496 -12.33 24.70 13.54
N CYS A 497 -12.64 23.98 14.61
CA CYS A 497 -13.91 23.24 14.73
C CYS A 497 -15.14 24.16 14.68
N ALA A 498 -15.04 25.39 15.21
CA ALA A 498 -16.13 26.36 15.19
C ALA A 498 -16.52 26.83 13.78
N LYS A 499 -15.62 26.71 12.79
CA LYS A 499 -15.87 27.05 11.38
C LYS A 499 -16.67 25.97 10.64
N LEU A 500 -16.76 24.75 11.20
CA LEU A 500 -17.52 23.66 10.60
C LEU A 500 -19.04 23.85 10.82
N PRO A 501 -19.88 23.43 9.85
CA PRO A 501 -21.33 23.55 9.96
C PRO A 501 -21.88 22.94 11.25
N SER A 502 -22.81 23.63 11.90
CA SER A 502 -23.49 23.13 13.09
C SER A 502 -24.32 21.88 12.75
N GLY A 503 -24.08 20.77 13.43
CA GLY A 503 -24.77 19.50 13.20
C GLY A 503 -24.05 18.54 12.24
N ASP A 504 -22.97 18.97 11.58
CA ASP A 504 -22.16 18.08 10.74
C ASP A 504 -21.35 17.10 11.63
N PRO A 505 -21.34 15.79 11.34
CA PRO A 505 -20.53 14.81 12.06
C PRO A 505 -19.04 15.18 12.14
N ALA A 506 -18.48 15.84 11.12
CA ALA A 506 -17.09 16.28 11.08
C ALA A 506 -16.76 17.24 12.23
N ARG A 507 -17.72 18.07 12.67
CA ARG A 507 -17.53 18.95 13.83
C ARG A 507 -17.32 18.16 15.11
N THR A 508 -18.10 17.09 15.29
CA THR A 508 -17.93 16.19 16.44
C THR A 508 -16.58 15.50 16.40
N SER A 509 -16.15 15.03 15.23
CA SER A 509 -14.82 14.44 15.05
C SER A 509 -13.70 15.45 15.35
N CYS A 510 -13.83 16.70 14.89
CA CYS A 510 -12.88 17.78 15.19
C CYS A 510 -12.75 18.05 16.69
N ASP A 511 -13.89 18.19 17.39
CA ASP A 511 -13.92 18.47 18.83
C ASP A 511 -13.29 17.34 19.67
N GLN A 512 -13.27 16.11 19.15
CA GLN A 512 -12.73 14.93 19.85
C GLN A 512 -11.21 14.78 19.74
N VAL A 513 -10.56 15.39 18.74
CA VAL A 513 -9.13 15.17 18.44
C VAL A 513 -8.26 15.34 19.69
N LEU A 514 -8.50 16.35 20.53
CA LEU A 514 -7.69 16.68 21.71
C LEU A 514 -8.36 16.33 23.06
N GLY A 515 -9.26 15.35 23.05
CA GLY A 515 -9.91 14.80 24.26
C GLY A 515 -11.29 15.36 24.60
N GLY A 516 -11.83 16.30 23.81
CA GLY A 516 -13.16 16.89 24.03
C GLY A 516 -13.32 17.66 25.34
N ARG A 517 -14.31 18.56 25.42
CA ARG A 517 -14.60 19.44 26.58
C ARG A 517 -14.95 18.74 27.90
N LYS A 518 -14.83 17.41 28.02
CA LYS A 518 -15.20 16.70 29.27
C LYS A 518 -14.30 17.06 30.45
N ASP A 519 -13.09 17.58 30.20
CA ASP A 519 -12.12 17.92 31.23
C ASP A 519 -12.08 19.44 31.56
N MET A 520 -13.07 20.22 31.12
CA MET A 520 -13.13 21.68 31.31
C MET A 520 -14.41 22.15 32.02
N LYS A 521 -15.07 21.28 32.78
CA LYS A 521 -15.98 21.74 33.85
C LYS A 521 -15.17 21.81 35.13
N ALA A 522 -15.14 23.02 35.68
CA ALA A 522 -14.51 23.44 36.92
C ALA A 522 -14.80 22.50 38.10
#